data_AF-A0A1H9GF49-F1
#
_entry.id   AF-A0A1H9GF49-F1
#
_cell.length_a   1.000
_cell.length_b   1.000
_cell.length_c   1.000
_cell.angle_alpha   90.00
_cell.angle_beta   90.00
_cell.angle_gamma   90.00
#
_symmetry.space_group_name_H-M   'P 1'
#
loop_
_entity.id
_entity.type
_entity.pdbx_description
1 polymer ?
#
loop_
_entity_poly.entity_id
_entity_poly.type
_entity_poly.pdbx_seq_one_letter_code
_entity_poly.pdbx_strand_id
1 'polypeptide(L)' 'MAIHTYHDDAHPPPERRKTVLFCPECGHESPITGDWNTDVSGDERVLVCTACGSVVDRRSRRRTDVVEAT' A
#
# COMPACT_ATOMS: atom_id res chain seq x y z
N MET A 1 10.27 -15.31 -42.43
CA MET A 1 9.08 -15.14 -41.57
C MET A 1 9.61 -14.99 -40.14
N ALA A 2 9.71 -13.76 -39.64
CA ALA A 2 10.26 -13.49 -38.31
C ALA A 2 9.09 -13.22 -37.36
N ILE A 3 8.92 -14.10 -36.37
CA ILE A 3 7.99 -13.90 -35.26
C ILE A 3 8.55 -12.79 -34.38
N HIS A 4 8.10 -11.56 -34.61
CA HIS A 4 8.28 -10.48 -33.65
C HIS A 4 7.43 -10.81 -32.43
N THR A 5 8.04 -11.46 -31.43
CA THR A 5 7.50 -11.48 -30.08
C THR A 5 7.54 -10.04 -29.57
N TYR A 6 6.42 -9.34 -29.75
CA TYR A 6 6.14 -8.07 -29.11
C TYR A 6 6.10 -8.33 -27.61
N HIS A 7 7.24 -8.17 -26.93
CA HIS A 7 7.21 -7.97 -25.49
C HIS A 7 6.56 -6.61 -25.29
N ASP A 8 5.29 -6.65 -24.92
CA ASP A 8 4.52 -5.53 -24.41
C ASP A 8 5.22 -5.07 -23.12
N ASP A 9 6.20 -4.18 -23.26
CA ASP A 9 6.92 -3.52 -22.17
C ASP A 9 6.03 -2.48 -21.45
N ALA A 10 4.70 -2.55 -21.64
CA ALA A 10 3.71 -1.60 -21.14
C ALA A 10 2.98 -2.06 -19.88
N HIS A 11 3.24 -3.28 -19.38
CA HIS A 11 2.82 -3.68 -18.04
C HIS A 11 4.04 -3.67 -17.11
N PRO A 12 4.24 -2.64 -16.26
CA PRO A 12 5.16 -2.81 -15.15
C PRO A 12 4.74 -4.09 -14.40
N PRO A 13 5.70 -4.97 -14.03
CA PRO A 13 5.36 -6.15 -13.25
C PRO A 13 4.56 -5.67 -12.05
N PRO A 14 3.44 -6.32 -11.69
CA PRO A 14 2.67 -5.88 -10.54
C PRO A 14 3.66 -5.82 -9.39
N GLU A 15 3.74 -4.66 -8.75
CA GLU A 15 4.65 -4.31 -7.66
C GLU A 15 4.29 -5.18 -6.45
N ARG A 16 4.63 -6.46 -6.55
CA ARG A 16 4.17 -7.54 -5.67
C ARG A 16 5.17 -7.73 -4.56
N ARG A 17 5.14 -6.80 -3.61
CA ARG A 17 5.31 -7.13 -2.18
C ARG A 17 4.26 -6.39 -1.37
N LYS A 18 3.00 -6.73 -1.63
CA LYS A 18 1.86 -6.33 -0.81
C LYS A 18 1.88 -7.16 0.47
N THR A 19 2.40 -6.61 1.56
CA THR A 19 2.18 -7.17 2.90
C THR A 19 0.67 -7.15 3.17
N VAL A 20 0.09 -8.30 3.49
CA VAL A 20 -1.30 -8.40 3.95
C VAL A 20 -1.34 -7.99 5.41
N LEU A 21 -2.25 -7.08 5.74
CA LEU A 21 -2.54 -6.71 7.12
C LEU A 21 -3.77 -7.46 7.59
N PHE A 22 -3.83 -7.70 8.89
CA PHE A 22 -4.95 -8.34 9.56
C PHE A 22 -5.48 -7.38 10.62
N CYS A 23 -6.79 -7.13 10.63
CA CYS A 23 -7.41 -6.35 11.68
C CYS A 23 -7.45 -7.18 12.97
N PRO A 24 -6.88 -6.70 14.09
CA PRO A 24 -6.83 -7.45 15.35
C PRO A 24 -8.22 -7.64 15.98
N GLU A 25 -9.18 -6.78 15.67
CA GLU A 25 -10.51 -6.80 16.31
C GLU A 25 -11.48 -7.76 15.61
N CYS A 26 -11.53 -7.74 14.28
CA CYS A 26 -12.51 -8.49 13.49
C CYS A 26 -11.91 -9.56 12.57
N GLY A 27 -10.58 -9.62 12.47
CA GLY A 27 -9.88 -10.56 11.59
C GLY A 27 -9.93 -10.21 10.10
N HIS A 28 -10.44 -9.03 9.71
CA HIS A 28 -10.44 -8.60 8.32
C HIS A 28 -9.02 -8.57 7.75
N GLU A 29 -8.82 -9.23 6.62
CA GLU A 29 -7.54 -9.30 5.92
C GLU A 29 -7.59 -8.51 4.62
N SER A 30 -6.62 -7.62 4.45
CA SER A 30 -6.50 -6.84 3.22
C SER A 30 -5.05 -6.45 2.98
N PRO A 31 -4.60 -6.37 1.72
CA PRO A 31 -3.28 -5.86 1.40
C PRO A 31 -3.14 -4.42 1.92
N ILE A 32 -1.93 -4.00 2.29
CA ILE A 32 -1.67 -2.65 2.81
C ILE A 32 -2.17 -1.51 1.90
N THR A 33 -2.26 -1.73 0.58
CA THR A 33 -2.83 -0.80 -0.41
C THR A 33 -4.23 -1.18 -0.88
N GLY A 34 -4.91 -2.07 -0.16
CA GLY A 34 -6.27 -2.54 -0.44
C GLY A 34 -7.33 -1.76 0.34
N ASP A 35 -8.30 -2.50 0.85
CA ASP A 35 -9.53 -2.00 1.49
C ASP A 35 -9.33 -1.46 2.93
N TRP A 36 -8.31 -0.63 3.13
CA TRP A 36 -8.10 0.11 4.36
C TRP A 36 -8.51 1.57 4.17
N ASN A 37 -9.35 2.08 5.07
CA ASN A 37 -9.63 3.50 5.11
C ASN A 37 -8.38 4.22 5.62
N THR A 38 -7.83 5.13 4.83
CA THR A 38 -6.58 5.80 5.14
C THR A 38 -6.87 7.20 5.66
N ASP A 39 -6.68 7.41 6.96
CA ASP A 39 -6.76 8.73 7.56
C ASP A 39 -5.35 9.36 7.55
N VAL A 40 -5.23 10.53 6.92
CA VAL A 40 -3.97 11.28 6.85
C VAL A 40 -4.12 12.51 7.71
N SER A 41 -3.54 12.45 8.91
CA SER A 41 -3.56 13.56 9.86
C SER A 41 -2.16 14.13 9.98
N GLY A 42 -1.87 15.16 9.18
CA GLY A 42 -0.56 15.79 9.07
C GLY A 42 0.51 14.82 8.53
N ASP A 43 1.53 14.56 9.33
CA ASP A 43 2.63 13.64 9.02
C ASP A 43 2.33 12.18 9.37
N GLU A 44 1.18 11.89 9.98
CA GLU A 44 0.78 10.52 10.30
C GLU A 44 -0.23 10.00 9.29
N ARG A 45 0.02 8.78 8.79
CA ARG A 45 -0.94 7.97 8.04
C ARG A 45 -1.43 6.85 8.94
N VAL A 46 -2.75 6.81 9.15
CA VAL A 46 -3.44 5.79 9.94
C VAL A 46 -4.26 4.93 8.98
N LEU A 47 -4.08 3.62 9.04
CA LEU A 47 -4.92 2.65 8.33
C LEU A 47 -6.01 2.17 9.27
N VAL A 48 -7.25 2.28 8.83
CA VAL A 48 -8.46 1.97 9.59
C VAL A 48 -9.23 0.87 8.86
N CYS A 49 -9.69 -0.12 9.61
CA CYS A 49 -10.49 -1.22 9.07
C CYS A 49 -11.86 -0.71 8.59
N THR A 50 -12.22 -1.04 7.36
CA THR A 50 -13.52 -0.71 6.76
C THR A 50 -14.67 -1.50 7.37
N ALA A 51 -14.40 -2.68 7.94
CA ALA A 51 -15.44 -3.53 8.53
C ALA A 51 -15.85 -3.10 9.95
N CYS A 52 -14.91 -2.70 10.79
CA CYS A 52 -15.17 -2.37 12.20
C CYS A 52 -14.72 -0.98 12.64
N GLY A 53 -14.00 -0.23 11.80
CA GLY A 53 -13.49 1.10 12.14
C GLY A 53 -12.26 1.10 13.07
N SER A 54 -11.70 -0.08 13.40
CA SER A 54 -10.52 -0.15 14.27
C SER A 54 -9.24 0.23 13.53
N VAL A 55 -8.28 0.83 14.24
CA VAL A 55 -6.98 1.20 13.69
C VAL A 55 -6.12 -0.05 13.53
N VAL A 56 -5.73 -0.33 12.29
CA VAL A 56 -4.93 -1.50 11.93
C VAL A 56 -3.44 -1.19 11.94
N ASP A 57 -3.05 0.03 11.53
CA ASP A 57 -1.65 0.44 11.49
C ASP A 57 -1.53 1.96 11.61
N ARG A 58 -0.48 2.42 12.29
CA ARG A 58 -0.10 3.84 12.35
C ARG A 58 1.31 3.98 11.83
N ARG A 59 1.46 4.69 10.72
CA ARG A 59 2.76 5.05 10.17
C ARG A 59 2.90 6.55 10.23
N SER A 60 3.79 7.03 11.09
CA SER A 60 4.38 8.32 10.81
C SER A 60 5.09 8.22 9.47
N ARG A 61 4.94 9.23 8.62
CA ARG A 61 5.85 9.45 7.50
C ARG A 61 7.20 9.72 8.13
N ARG A 62 7.94 8.65 8.47
CA ARG A 62 9.36 8.78 8.72
C ARG A 62 9.90 9.45 7.48
N ARG A 63 10.70 10.47 7.74
CA ARG A 63 11.41 11.35 6.82
C ARG A 63 12.32 10.56 5.86
N THR A 64 11.79 9.64 5.07
CA THR A 64 12.52 8.91 4.03
C THR A 64 12.40 9.58 2.66
N ASP A 65 11.68 10.71 2.60
CA ASP A 65 11.70 11.70 1.50
C ASP A 65 12.45 12.99 1.92
N VAL A 66 13.48 12.89 2.76
CA VAL A 66 14.50 13.96 2.86
C VAL A 66 15.85 13.42 2.42
N VAL A 67 15.84 12.91 1.19
CA VAL A 67 16.96 12.88 0.25
C VAL A 67 16.25 13.19 -1.07
N GLU A 68 16.43 14.27 -1.81
CA GLU A 68 17.52 15.20 -2.04
C GLU A 68 16.94 16.32 -2.95
N ALA A 69 17.18 17.59 -2.63
CA ALA A 69 17.18 18.70 -3.59
C ALA A 69 17.74 19.94 -2.87
N THR A 70 19.06 19.92 -2.67
CA THR A 70 19.84 21.13 -2.40
C THR A 70 20.25 21.79 -3.70
#